data_AF-A0A3N4VKI0-F1
#
_entry.id   AF-A0A3N4VKI0-F1
#
_cell.length_a   1.000
_cell.length_b   1.000
_cell.length_c   1.000
_cell.angle_alpha   90.00
_cell.angle_beta   90.00
_cell.angle_gamma   90.00
#
_symmetry.space_group_name_H-M   'P 1'
#
loop_
_entity.id
_entity.type
_entity.pdbx_description
1 polymer ?
#
loop_
_entity_poly.entity_id
_entity_poly.type
_entity_poly.pdbx_seq_one_letter_code
_entity_poly.pdbx_strand_id
1 'polypeptide(L)' 'MPDTPRKASDFDPDVLRLFDQYVHGLIDRRGFLAGAVCFAVARAARPGCSRR' A
#
# COMPACT_ATOMS: atom_id res chain seq x y z
N MET A 1 -2.54 27.98 6.21
CA MET A 1 -2.66 26.79 5.36
C MET A 1 -1.36 26.01 5.48
N PRO A 2 -1.27 24.88 6.21
CA PRO A 2 -0.12 23.99 6.07
C PRO A 2 -0.45 22.98 4.98
N ASP A 3 -0.20 23.32 3.72
CA ASP A 3 -0.13 22.33 2.64
C ASP A 3 1.30 21.80 2.58
N THR A 4 1.75 21.22 3.69
CA THR A 4 3.05 20.56 3.73
C THR A 4 2.93 19.26 2.92
N PRO A 5 3.73 19.10 1.84
CA PRO A 5 3.70 17.86 1.07
C PRO A 5 4.12 16.72 1.99
N ARG A 6 3.27 15.69 2.08
CA ARG A 6 3.58 14.45 2.79
C ARG A 6 4.79 13.81 2.12
N LYS A 7 5.79 13.45 2.92
CA LYS A 7 7.02 12.82 2.44
C LYS A 7 6.78 11.32 2.28
N ALA A 8 7.61 10.67 1.47
CA ALA A 8 7.60 9.22 1.35
C ALA A 8 7.76 8.53 2.73
N SER A 9 8.50 9.15 3.65
CA SER A 9 8.68 8.67 5.02
C SER A 9 7.42 8.67 5.88
N ASP A 10 6.35 9.37 5.48
CA ASP A 10 5.06 9.38 6.19
C ASP A 10 4.20 8.15 5.85
N PHE A 11 4.66 7.29 4.93
CA PHE A 11 3.95 6.09 4.48
C PHE A 11 4.64 4.82 4.96
N ASP A 12 3.86 3.74 5.06
CA ASP A 12 4.37 2.43 5.44
C ASP A 12 5.34 1.87 4.37
N PRO A 13 6.52 1.37 4.75
CA PRO A 13 7.51 0.87 3.79
C PRO A 13 6.97 -0.26 2.91
N ASP A 14 6.07 -1.10 3.42
CA ASP A 14 5.49 -2.18 2.60
C ASP A 14 4.54 -1.65 1.51
N VAL A 15 3.84 -0.54 1.78
CA VAL A 15 3.00 0.14 0.77
C VAL A 15 3.87 0.76 -0.32
N LEU A 16 5.00 1.36 0.05
CA LEU A 16 5.95 1.92 -0.92
C LEU A 16 6.54 0.83 -1.81
N ARG A 17 6.86 -0.36 -1.27
CA ARG A 17 7.33 -1.51 -2.05
C ARG A 17 6.26 -2.05 -3.00
N LEU A 18 5.00 -2.07 -2.57
CA LEU A 18 3.89 -2.48 -3.44
C LEU A 18 3.67 -1.47 -4.57
N PHE A 19 3.77 -0.18 -4.26
CA PHE A 19 3.70 0.89 -5.25
C PHE A 19 4.84 0.78 -6.25
N ASP A 20 6.08 0.58 -5.80
CA ASP A 20 7.26 0.39 -6.65
C ASP A 20 7.05 -0.76 -7.66
N GLN A 21 6.56 -1.91 -7.21
CA GLN A 21 6.23 -3.04 -8.08
C GLN A 21 5.17 -2.70 -9.14
N TYR A 22 4.19 -1.86 -8.81
CA TYR A 22 3.18 -1.42 -9.76
C TYR A 22 3.76 -0.49 -10.83
N VAL A 23 4.56 0.50 -10.44
CA VAL A 23 5.16 1.45 -11.41
C VAL A 23 6.16 0.77 -12.34
N HIS A 24 6.85 -0.25 -11.84
CA HIS A 24 7.79 -1.07 -12.63
C HIS A 24 7.12 -2.23 -13.38
N GLY A 25 5.80 -2.37 -13.30
CA GLY A 25 5.02 -3.36 -14.05
C GLY A 25 5.18 -4.81 -13.57
N LEU A 26 5.73 -5.03 -12.37
CA LEU A 26 5.78 -6.34 -11.72
C LEU A 26 4.38 -6.82 -11.31
N ILE A 27 3.48 -5.88 -11.00
CA ILE A 27 2.07 -6.15 -10.70
C ILE A 27 1.16 -5.23 -11.51
N ASP A 28 0.02 -5.74 -11.96
CA ASP A 28 -1.02 -4.93 -12.58
C ASP A 28 -1.77 -4.08 -11.54
N ARG A 29 -2.50 -3.05 -11.99
CA ARG A 29 -3.37 -2.21 -11.15
C ARG A 29 -4.25 -3.03 -10.20
N ARG A 30 -4.79 -4.17 -10.65
CA ARG A 30 -5.61 -5.05 -9.79
C ARG A 30 -4.78 -5.72 -8.69
N GLY A 31 -3.55 -6.13 -9.00
CA GLY A 31 -2.61 -6.66 -8.02
C GLY A 31 -2.20 -5.63 -6.97
N PHE A 32 -1.96 -4.38 -7.41
CA PHE A 32 -1.71 -3.26 -6.51
C PHE A 32 -2.90 -3.00 -5.57
N LEU A 33 -4.13 -2.91 -6.10
CA LEU A 33 -5.32 -2.68 -5.29
C LEU A 33 -5.59 -3.83 -4.32
N ALA A 34 -5.41 -5.08 -4.75
CA ALA A 34 -5.57 -6.25 -3.88
C ALA A 34 -4.55 -6.25 -2.72
N GLY A 35 -3.28 -5.92 -2.99
CA GLY A 35 -2.27 -5.79 -1.93
C GLY A 35 -2.53 -4.58 -1.02
N ALA A 36 -2.93 -3.44 -1.59
CA ALA A 36 -3.22 -2.22 -0.84
C ALA A 36 -4.43 -2.39 0.10
N VAL A 37 -5.41 -3.20 -0.29
CA VAL A 37 -6.54 -3.57 0.59
C VAL A 37 -6.03 -4.26 1.85
N CYS A 38 -5.05 -5.16 1.80
CA CYS A 38 -4.52 -5.79 3.02
C CYS A 38 -3.82 -4.78 3.96
N PHE A 39 -3.14 -3.76 3.43
CA PHE A 39 -2.54 -2.70 4.27
C PHE A 39 -3.58 -1.71 4.83
N ALA A 40 -4.62 -1.39 4.06
CA ALA A 40 -5.74 -0.57 4.54
C ALA A 40 -6.56 -1.31 5.62
N VAL A 41 -6.70 -2.63 5.46
CA VAL A 41 -7.43 -3.51 6.38
C VAL A 41 -6.67 -3.73 7.70
N ALA A 42 -5.34 -3.69 7.69
CA ALA A 42 -4.56 -3.69 8.94
C ALA A 42 -4.88 -2.48 9.84
N ARG A 43 -5.34 -1.36 9.26
CA ARG A 43 -5.80 -0.17 9.98
C ARG A 43 -7.32 -0.13 10.24
N ALA A 44 -8.10 -0.93 9.50
CA ALA A 44 -9.57 -0.93 9.57
C ALA A 44 -10.19 -2.22 10.12
N ALA A 45 -9.38 -3.20 10.55
CA ALA A 45 -9.79 -4.51 11.04
C ALA A 45 -10.69 -5.28 10.06
N ARG A 46 -10.10 -6.22 9.31
CA ARG A 46 -10.83 -7.42 8.86
C ARG A 46 -9.97 -8.66 9.08
N PRO A 47 -10.49 -9.67 9.80
CA PRO A 47 -9.85 -10.98 9.83
C PRO A 47 -9.95 -11.61 8.42
N GLY A 48 -8.80 -11.98 7.84
CA GLY A 48 -8.78 -12.67 6.55
C GLY A 48 -7.54 -12.52 5.66
N CYS A 49 -6.55 -11.68 5.99
CA CYS A 49 -5.32 -11.62 5.19
C CYS A 49 -4.26 -12.57 5.79
N SER A 50 -4.32 -13.85 5.41
CA SER A 50 -3.25 -14.80 5.74
C SER A 50 -2.01 -14.41 4.93
N ARG A 51 -1.00 -13.89 5.63
CA ARG A 51 0.38 -13.79 5.18
C ARG A 51 0.88 -15.21 4.93
N ARG A 52 0.70 -15.71 3.71
CA ARG A 52 1.38 -16.91 3.22
C ARG A 52 2.29 -16.51 2.08
#